data_AF-A0A4S8LPZ3-F1
#
_entry.id   AF-A0A4S8LPZ3-F1
#
_cell.length_a   1.000
_cell.length_b   1.000
_cell.length_c   1.000
_cell.angle_alpha   90.00
_cell.angle_beta   90.00
_cell.angle_gamma   90.00
#
_symmetry.space_group_name_H-M   'P 1'
#
loop_
_entity.id
_entity.type
_entity.pdbx_description
1 polymer ?
#
loop_
_entity_poly.entity_id
_entity_poly.type
_entity_poly.pdbx_seq_one_letter_code
_entity_poly.pdbx_strand_id
1 'polypeptide(L)'
;MRFSNVSFVLSLLSCVYGQENCLSDVKSAFDEANIPADIDINFDPTALLEVSFLNLMAAISSDTVDAAGPGPFVIAAVDPDAPNPQQPAIAQVRHFLGSGITQETGGTLVNSTAAISEFMRPT
;
A
#
# COMPACT_ATOMS: atom_id res chain seq x y z
N MET A 1 -18.80 -36.83 -40.67
CA MET A 1 -18.45 -35.40 -40.54
C MET A 1 -18.74 -35.01 -39.08
N ARG A 2 -17.70 -34.66 -38.32
CA ARG A 2 -17.77 -34.33 -36.88
C ARG A 2 -18.12 -32.84 -36.75
N PHE A 3 -19.24 -32.52 -36.10
CA PHE A 3 -19.51 -31.15 -35.64
C PHE A 3 -19.14 -31.06 -34.16
N SER A 4 -17.92 -30.59 -33.93
CA SER A 4 -17.47 -30.02 -32.66
C SER A 4 -17.88 -28.56 -32.67
N ASN A 5 -18.61 -28.09 -31.67
CA ASN A 5 -18.74 -26.65 -31.39
C ASN A 5 -18.61 -26.47 -29.87
N VAL A 6 -17.39 -26.11 -29.50
CA VAL A 6 -16.88 -25.84 -28.16
C VAL A 6 -17.63 -24.65 -27.57
N SER A 7 -18.15 -24.81 -26.35
CA SER A 7 -18.62 -23.71 -25.51
C SER A 7 -17.46 -22.75 -25.24
N PHE A 8 -17.60 -21.48 -25.62
CA PHE A 8 -16.69 -20.42 -25.20
C PHE A 8 -17.48 -19.39 -24.40
N VAL A 9 -17.66 -19.67 -23.12
CA VAL A 9 -18.09 -18.67 -22.14
C VAL A 9 -16.81 -18.01 -21.62
N LEU A 10 -16.34 -16.96 -22.29
CA LEU A 10 -15.26 -16.14 -21.75
C LEU A 10 -15.89 -15.01 -20.94
N SER A 11 -16.04 -15.29 -19.64
CA SER A 11 -16.32 -14.29 -18.62
C SER A 11 -15.17 -13.29 -18.58
N LEU A 12 -15.44 -12.03 -18.92
CA LEU A 12 -14.51 -10.91 -18.72
C LEU A 12 -15.29 -9.72 -18.14
N LEU A 13 -15.76 -9.89 -16.90
CA LEU A 13 -16.07 -8.77 -16.01
C LEU A 13 -15.60 -9.12 -14.60
N SER A 14 -14.54 -8.44 -14.17
CA SER A 14 -14.33 -8.03 -12.78
C SER A 14 -13.37 -6.83 -12.79
N CYS A 15 -13.89 -5.61 -12.87
CA CYS A 15 -13.16 -4.51 -12.24
C CYS A 15 -13.28 -4.76 -10.73
N VAL A 16 -12.25 -5.34 -10.12
CA VAL A 16 -12.13 -5.37 -8.67
C VAL A 16 -11.73 -3.97 -8.23
N TYR A 17 -12.72 -3.16 -7.85
CA TYR A 17 -12.50 -2.09 -6.88
C TYR A 17 -12.89 -2.67 -5.52
N GLY A 18 -11.92 -3.28 -4.84
CA GLY A 18 -12.06 -3.62 -3.43
C GLY A 18 -11.51 -2.45 -2.62
N GLN A 19 -12.33 -1.84 -1.76
CA GLN A 19 -11.76 -1.25 -0.56
C GLN A 19 -11.26 -2.44 0.27
N GLU A 20 -9.94 -2.59 0.39
CA GLU A 20 -9.29 -3.68 1.13
C GLU A 20 -9.50 -3.48 2.63
N ASN A 21 -10.71 -3.76 3.10
CA ASN A 21 -11.15 -3.47 4.47
C ASN A 21 -10.85 -4.59 5.46
N CYS A 22 -10.00 -5.56 5.11
CA CYS A 22 -9.61 -6.62 6.04
C CYS A 22 -8.15 -7.04 5.87
N LEU A 23 -7.52 -7.41 7.00
CA LEU A 23 -6.08 -7.71 7.07
C LEU A 23 -5.67 -8.87 6.16
N SER A 24 -6.56 -9.85 5.94
CA SER A 24 -6.28 -11.00 5.07
C SER A 24 -6.20 -10.61 3.59
N ASP A 25 -7.02 -9.66 3.15
CA ASP A 25 -7.01 -9.18 1.77
C ASP A 25 -5.74 -8.38 1.51
N VAL A 26 -5.39 -7.45 2.42
CA VAL A 26 -4.14 -6.67 2.36
C VAL A 26 -2.93 -7.60 2.37
N LYS A 27 -2.90 -8.61 3.27
CA LYS A 27 -1.81 -9.58 3.31
C LYS A 27 -1.68 -10.34 1.99
N SER A 28 -2.80 -10.80 1.43
CA SER A 28 -2.79 -11.54 0.16
C SER A 28 -2.30 -10.67 -1.00
N ALA A 29 -2.71 -9.40 -1.06
CA ALA A 29 -2.25 -8.46 -2.08
C ALA A 29 -0.74 -8.21 -2.00
N PHE A 30 -0.19 -8.01 -0.79
CA PHE A 30 1.26 -7.84 -0.58
C PHE A 30 2.05 -9.10 -0.95
N ASP A 31 1.55 -10.29 -0.57
CA ASP A 31 2.18 -11.56 -0.88
C ASP A 31 2.14 -11.87 -2.40
N GLU A 32 1.03 -11.59 -3.09
CA GLU A 32 0.88 -11.75 -4.55
C GLU A 32 1.80 -10.82 -5.35
N ALA A 33 2.00 -9.60 -4.86
CA ALA A 33 2.92 -8.63 -5.46
C ALA A 33 4.39 -8.84 -5.06
N ASN A 34 4.72 -9.88 -4.28
CA ASN A 34 6.08 -10.20 -3.80
C ASN A 34 6.78 -9.07 -3.01
N ILE A 35 6.01 -8.09 -2.51
CA ILE A 35 6.54 -6.91 -1.82
C ILE A 35 7.42 -7.27 -0.62
N PRO A 36 7.04 -8.20 0.28
CA PRO A 36 7.85 -8.53 1.45
C PRO A 36 9.27 -9.00 1.08
N ALA A 37 9.41 -9.71 -0.05
CA ALA A 37 10.71 -10.17 -0.53
C ALA A 37 11.50 -9.02 -1.21
N ASP A 38 10.82 -8.18 -2.00
CA ASP A 38 11.47 -7.11 -2.75
C ASP A 38 12.10 -6.02 -1.86
N ILE A 39 11.54 -5.79 -0.66
CA ILE A 39 12.09 -4.84 0.33
C ILE A 39 12.62 -5.50 1.61
N ASP A 40 12.76 -6.83 1.63
CA ASP A 40 13.31 -7.62 2.74
C ASP A 40 12.65 -7.32 4.10
N ILE A 41 11.32 -7.43 4.15
CA ILE A 41 10.54 -7.24 5.39
C ILE A 41 9.74 -8.49 5.75
N ASN A 42 9.55 -8.71 7.05
CA ASN A 42 8.53 -9.64 7.53
C ASN A 42 7.18 -8.93 7.59
N PHE A 43 6.25 -9.30 6.72
CA PHE A 43 4.93 -8.67 6.63
C PHE A 43 3.83 -9.48 7.31
N ASP A 44 3.45 -9.04 8.52
CA ASP A 44 2.37 -9.58 9.36
C ASP A 44 1.51 -8.42 9.90
N PRO A 45 0.57 -7.89 9.09
CA PRO A 45 -0.16 -6.68 9.43
C PRO A 45 -1.18 -6.91 10.55
N THR A 46 -1.22 -6.01 11.54
CA THR A 46 -2.17 -6.05 12.67
C THR A 46 -3.18 -4.90 12.66
N ALA A 47 -3.03 -3.95 11.75
CA ALA A 47 -3.85 -2.75 11.63
C ALA A 47 -4.01 -2.38 10.15
N LEU A 48 -5.13 -1.73 9.84
CA LEU A 48 -5.41 -1.22 8.49
C LEU A 48 -5.06 0.26 8.40
N LEU A 49 -4.38 0.62 7.32
CA LEU A 49 -4.02 1.98 6.98
C LEU A 49 -4.77 2.38 5.70
N GLU A 50 -5.66 3.36 5.80
CA GLU A 50 -6.32 3.93 4.65
C GLU A 50 -5.55 5.16 4.15
N VAL A 51 -5.26 5.18 2.85
CA VAL A 51 -4.57 6.29 2.19
C VAL A 51 -5.50 6.90 1.16
N SER A 52 -5.83 8.18 1.33
CA SER A 52 -6.68 8.95 0.42
C SER A 52 -5.89 10.03 -0.29
N PHE A 53 -5.96 10.06 -1.62
CA PHE A 53 -5.37 11.13 -2.43
C PHE A 53 -6.44 12.16 -2.78
N LEU A 54 -6.40 13.31 -2.10
CA LEU A 54 -7.14 14.48 -2.55
C LEU A 54 -6.27 15.22 -3.58
N ASN A 55 -6.89 15.85 -4.57
CA ASN A 55 -6.28 16.39 -5.80
C ASN A 55 -4.99 17.26 -5.65
N LEU A 56 -4.55 17.59 -4.43
CA LEU A 56 -3.27 18.24 -4.11
C LEU A 56 -2.62 17.78 -2.77
N MET A 57 -3.20 16.82 -2.05
CA MET A 57 -2.71 16.37 -0.73
C MET A 57 -3.09 14.90 -0.44
N ALA A 58 -2.14 14.13 0.07
CA ALA A 58 -2.41 12.80 0.62
C ALA A 58 -2.87 12.96 2.08
N ALA A 59 -4.03 12.40 2.40
CA ALA A 59 -4.50 12.22 3.77
C ALA A 59 -4.35 10.75 4.15
N ILE A 60 -3.85 10.49 5.35
CA ILE A 60 -3.67 9.13 5.87
C ILE A 60 -4.51 9.00 7.13
N SER A 61 -5.35 7.97 7.19
CA SER A 61 -6.17 7.63 8.33
C SER A 61 -5.91 6.17 8.71
N SER A 62 -5.81 5.88 10.00
CA SER A 62 -5.79 4.50 10.47
C SER A 62 -7.22 4.09 10.80
N ASP A 63 -7.72 3.09 10.07
CA ASP A 63 -9.11 2.61 10.15
C ASP A 63 -9.34 1.84 11.46
N THR A 64 -8.31 1.18 11.97
CA THR A 64 -8.37 0.47 13.25
C THR A 64 -7.83 1.36 14.37
N VAL A 65 -8.70 2.19 14.95
CA VAL A 65 -8.38 3.21 15.98
C VAL A 65 -7.65 2.73 17.24
N ASP A 66 -7.59 1.42 17.49
CA ASP A 66 -6.99 0.89 18.74
C ASP A 66 -6.01 -0.29 18.52
N ALA A 67 -5.96 -0.89 17.32
CA ALA A 67 -5.18 -2.11 17.08
C ALA A 67 -3.67 -1.86 17.03
N ALA A 68 -3.25 -0.68 16.55
CA ALA A 68 -1.85 -0.27 16.48
C ALA A 68 -1.39 0.58 17.70
N GLY A 69 -2.33 0.98 18.57
CA GLY A 69 -2.10 1.97 19.63
C GLY A 69 -2.01 3.42 19.10
N PRO A 70 -1.81 4.43 19.95
CA PRO A 70 -1.84 5.85 19.54
C PRO A 70 -0.57 6.33 18.81
N GLY A 71 0.41 5.45 18.56
CA GLY A 71 1.73 5.81 18.05
C GLY A 71 2.75 6.12 19.17
N PRO A 72 3.88 6.80 18.86
CA PRO A 72 4.21 7.39 17.57
C PRO A 72 4.61 6.34 16.52
N PHE A 73 4.16 6.57 15.29
CA PHE A 73 4.43 5.74 14.12
C PHE A 73 5.50 6.36 13.22
N VAL A 74 6.09 5.48 12.41
CA VAL A 74 6.87 5.83 11.23
C VAL A 74 6.05 5.43 10.00
N ILE A 75 5.90 6.35 9.06
CA ILE A 75 5.26 6.07 7.77
C ILE A 75 6.30 6.28 6.67
N ALA A 76 6.42 5.28 5.80
CA ALA A 76 7.25 5.34 4.61
C ALA A 76 6.41 4.99 3.38
N ALA A 77 6.58 5.76 2.30
CA ALA A 77 6.10 5.38 0.98
C ALA A 77 7.32 4.94 0.17
N VAL A 78 7.30 3.70 -0.31
CA VAL A 78 8.43 3.06 -0.95
C VAL A 78 7.94 2.39 -2.23
N ASP A 79 8.59 2.72 -3.33
CA ASP A 79 8.48 2.06 -4.62
C ASP A 79 9.63 1.03 -4.69
N PRO A 80 9.33 -0.28 -4.64
CA PRO A 80 10.35 -1.34 -4.67
C PRO A 80 10.89 -1.65 -6.07
N ASP A 81 10.18 -1.27 -7.11
CA ASP A 81 10.37 -1.70 -8.49
C ASP A 81 10.81 -0.57 -9.44
N ALA A 82 11.23 0.57 -8.90
CA ALA A 82 11.69 1.69 -9.71
C ALA A 82 12.91 1.30 -10.60
N PRO A 83 12.97 1.78 -11.86
CA PRO A 83 14.07 1.47 -12.75
C PRO A 83 15.33 2.27 -12.37
N ASN A 84 16.48 1.60 -12.23
CA ASN A 84 17.79 2.28 -12.19
C ASN A 84 18.67 1.94 -13.42
N PRO A 85 19.53 2.87 -13.89
CA PRO A 85 20.29 2.70 -15.14
C PRO A 85 21.30 1.54 -15.16
N GLN A 86 21.65 0.98 -13.99
CA GLN A 86 22.60 -0.12 -13.87
C GLN A 86 21.92 -1.48 -13.64
N GLN A 87 20.66 -1.50 -13.19
CA GLN A 87 19.89 -2.70 -12.86
C GLN A 87 18.37 -2.39 -12.93
N PRO A 88 17.71 -2.68 -14.07
CA PRO A 88 16.39 -2.13 -14.40
C PRO A 88 15.19 -2.89 -13.80
N ALA A 89 15.39 -3.63 -12.70
CA ALA A 89 14.35 -4.51 -12.15
C ALA A 89 14.16 -4.44 -10.63
N ILE A 90 15.05 -3.75 -9.90
CA ILE A 90 14.94 -3.59 -8.44
C ILE A 90 15.67 -2.29 -8.07
N ALA A 91 14.97 -1.16 -7.94
CA ALA A 91 15.50 0.00 -7.25
C ALA A 91 14.46 0.49 -6.25
N GLN A 92 14.86 0.57 -4.98
CA GLN A 92 13.99 1.09 -3.95
C GLN A 92 13.98 2.62 -4.00
N VAL A 93 12.91 3.23 -4.52
CA VAL A 93 12.68 4.68 -4.43
C VAL A 93 11.81 5.00 -3.23
N ARG A 94 12.36 5.81 -2.33
CA ARG A 94 11.62 6.33 -1.20
C ARG A 94 10.87 7.59 -1.62
N HIS A 95 9.55 7.51 -1.66
CA HIS A 95 8.66 8.62 -1.96
C HIS A 95 8.34 9.48 -0.73
N PHE A 96 8.43 8.92 0.48
CA PHE A 96 8.18 9.64 1.72
C PHE A 96 8.82 8.91 2.90
N LEU A 97 9.27 9.66 3.91
CA LEU A 97 9.56 9.13 5.24
C LEU A 97 9.27 10.16 6.31
N GLY A 98 8.24 9.88 7.12
CA GLY A 98 7.87 10.67 8.29
C GLY A 98 7.94 9.84 9.57
N SER A 99 8.31 10.49 10.66
CA SER A 99 8.30 9.93 12.02
C SER A 99 7.43 10.76 12.94
N GLY A 100 7.20 10.30 14.17
CA GLY A 100 6.46 11.08 15.17
C GLY A 100 4.98 11.26 14.81
N ILE A 101 4.41 10.30 14.08
CA ILE A 101 3.02 10.35 13.64
C ILE A 101 2.15 9.73 14.72
N THR A 102 1.25 10.50 15.33
CA THR A 102 0.34 10.01 16.37
C THR A 102 -1.07 9.92 15.84
N GLN A 103 -1.82 8.96 16.36
CA GLN A 103 -3.23 8.83 16.05
C GLN A 103 -4.05 9.68 17.02
N GLU A 104 -4.87 10.57 16.47
CA GLU A 104 -5.82 11.36 17.24
C GLU A 104 -7.13 10.61 17.44
N THR A 105 -7.97 11.14 18.34
CA THR A 105 -9.33 10.63 18.54
C THR A 105 -10.10 10.66 17.21
N GLY A 106 -10.55 9.50 16.74
CA GLY A 106 -11.23 9.35 15.45
C GLY A 106 -10.36 8.84 14.30
N GLY A 107 -9.10 8.48 14.55
CA GLY A 107 -8.28 7.69 13.62
C GLY A 107 -7.36 8.48 12.69
N THR A 108 -7.51 9.80 12.67
CA THR A 108 -6.66 10.72 11.94
C THR A 108 -5.21 10.62 12.42
N LEU A 109 -4.28 10.45 11.48
CA LEU A 109 -2.85 10.49 11.77
C LEU A 109 -2.34 11.92 11.64
N VAL A 110 -1.79 12.45 12.73
CA VAL A 110 -1.19 13.80 12.76
C VAL A 110 0.32 13.69 12.90
N ASN A 111 1.03 14.54 12.17
CA ASN A 111 2.48 14.58 12.24
C ASN A 111 2.94 15.65 13.24
N SER A 112 3.75 15.26 14.22
CA SER A 112 4.34 16.16 15.21
C SER A 112 5.78 16.58 14.88
N THR A 113 6.39 16.02 13.83
CA THR A 113 7.78 16.31 13.41
C THR A 113 7.91 16.56 11.91
N ALA A 114 8.93 17.29 11.46
CA ALA A 114 9.17 17.42 10.02
C ALA A 114 9.50 16.05 9.39
N ALA A 115 9.13 15.85 8.13
CA ALA A 115 9.48 14.61 7.44
C ALA A 115 11.01 14.52 7.27
N ILE A 116 11.54 13.31 7.40
CA ILE A 116 12.95 13.03 7.10
C ILE A 116 13.18 13.07 5.59
N SER A 117 12.17 12.65 4.81
CA SER A 117 12.10 12.83 3.37
C SER A 117 10.72 13.33 2.99
N GLU A 118 10.67 14.51 2.38
CA GLU A 118 9.44 15.10 1.86
C GLU A 118 8.80 14.23 0.77
N PHE A 119 7.49 14.39 0.59
CA PHE A 119 6.75 13.63 -0.41
C PHE A 119 7.23 13.96 -1.82
N MET A 120 7.69 12.94 -2.52
CA MET A 120 7.99 12.97 -3.95
C MET A 120 6.94 12.15 -4.69
N ARG A 121 6.27 12.75 -5.68
CA ARG A 121 5.30 12.04 -6.50
C ARG A 121 5.95 10.85 -7.22
N PRO A 122 5.26 9.70 -7.33
CA PRO A 122 5.63 8.64 -8.27
C PRO A 122 5.72 9.18 -9.71
N THR A 123 6.59 8.57 -10.52
CA THR A 123 6.87 9.00 -11.91
C THR A 123 6.56 7.92 -12.92
#